data_AF-A0AAV7BHD1-F1
#
_entry.id   AF-A0AAV7BHD1-F1
#
_cell.length_a   1.000
_cell.length_b   1.000
_cell.length_c   1.000
_cell.angle_alpha   90.00
_cell.angle_beta   90.00
_cell.angle_gamma   90.00
#
_symmetry.space_group_name_H-M   'P 1'
#
loop_
_entity.id
_entity.type
_entity.pdbx_description
1 polymer ?
#
loop_
_entity_poly.entity_id
_entity_poly.type
_entity_poly.pdbx_seq_one_letter_code
_entity_poly.pdbx_strand_id
1 'polypeptide(L)'
;MFLIIDVPGSMPDAQWEGNLRAIKWRDMNDHGGCHGHYIRDICIYGSGDLQWLMNANSIFANKFELKTYPPTVECLEVKIRERTLNQSEVSVLPDWYL
;
A
#
# COMPACT_ATOMS: atom_id res chain seq x y z
N MET A 1 7.17 -14.26 -11.93
CA MET A 1 6.66 -15.41 -11.14
C MET A 1 7.18 -16.66 -11.83
N PHE A 2 7.99 -17.48 -11.16
CA PHE A 2 8.62 -18.64 -11.79
C PHE A 2 7.60 -19.77 -11.98
N LEU A 3 7.47 -20.24 -13.22
CA LEU A 3 6.69 -21.41 -13.62
C LEU A 3 7.45 -22.67 -13.19
N ILE A 4 7.17 -23.16 -11.99
CA ILE A 4 7.64 -24.47 -11.54
C ILE A 4 6.41 -25.34 -11.36
N ILE A 5 6.24 -26.27 -12.30
CA ILE A 5 5.24 -27.35 -12.22
C ILE A 5 5.54 -28.13 -10.93
N ASP A 6 4.49 -28.48 -10.18
CA ASP A 6 4.55 -29.20 -8.88
C ASP A 6 4.92 -28.38 -7.63
N VAL A 7 5.03 -27.05 -7.71
CA VAL A 7 5.11 -26.20 -6.51
C VAL A 7 3.71 -25.79 -6.05
N PRO A 8 3.29 -26.09 -4.81
CA PRO A 8 2.01 -25.63 -4.28
C PRO A 8 1.90 -24.10 -4.35
N GLY A 9 0.80 -23.60 -4.92
CA GLY A 9 0.59 -22.17 -5.14
C GLY A 9 1.29 -21.60 -6.38
N SER A 10 1.85 -22.45 -7.26
CA SER A 10 2.27 -22.02 -8.59
C SER A 10 1.04 -21.69 -9.45
N MET A 11 1.16 -20.63 -10.25
CA MET A 11 0.12 -20.22 -11.21
C MET A 11 0.65 -20.53 -12.61
N PRO A 12 0.34 -21.71 -13.18
CA PRO A 12 0.85 -22.13 -14.48
C PRO A 12 0.34 -21.26 -15.65
N ASP A 13 -0.82 -20.63 -15.50
CA ASP A 13 -1.43 -19.73 -16.49
C ASP A 13 -1.25 -18.24 -16.14
N ALA A 14 -0.18 -17.92 -15.40
CA ALA A 14 0.11 -16.62 -14.78
C ALA A 14 -0.44 -15.39 -15.53
N GLN A 15 -1.67 -14.99 -15.20
CA GLN A 15 -2.13 -13.63 -15.41
C GLN A 15 -1.63 -12.81 -14.21
N TRP A 16 -1.16 -11.59 -14.45
CA TRP A 16 -0.69 -10.72 -13.36
C TRP A 16 -1.90 -10.29 -12.51
N GLU A 17 -2.26 -11.10 -11.52
CA GLU A 17 -3.35 -10.84 -10.56
C GLU A 17 -2.79 -10.47 -9.17
N GLY A 18 -1.47 -10.36 -9.05
CA GLY A 18 -0.79 -10.09 -7.79
C GLY A 18 -0.91 -8.64 -7.36
N ASN A 19 -2.00 -8.27 -6.68
CA ASN A 19 -2.14 -6.95 -6.04
C ASN A 19 -1.45 -6.87 -4.67
N LEU A 20 -0.29 -7.51 -4.49
CA LEU A 20 0.39 -7.53 -3.18
C LEU A 20 0.94 -6.15 -2.80
N ARG A 21 1.37 -5.37 -3.79
CA ARG A 21 2.00 -4.06 -3.61
C ARG A 21 1.32 -3.01 -4.48
N ALA A 22 0.82 -1.95 -3.86
CA ALA A 22 0.48 -0.72 -4.55
C ALA A 22 1.78 -0.04 -4.97
N ILE A 23 1.95 0.21 -6.27
CA ILE A 23 3.11 0.92 -6.84
C ILE A 23 2.57 1.88 -7.90
N LYS A 24 2.98 3.15 -7.84
CA LYS A 24 2.74 4.10 -8.92
C LYS A 24 4.00 4.22 -9.77
N TRP A 25 3.94 3.67 -10.98
CA TRP A 25 5.00 3.77 -11.97
C TRP A 25 4.80 5.01 -12.83
N ARG A 26 5.87 5.72 -13.17
CA ARG A 26 5.79 6.99 -13.92
C ARG A 26 5.06 6.84 -15.27
N ASP A 27 5.17 5.69 -15.90
CA ASP A 27 4.60 5.37 -17.20
C ASP A 27 3.15 4.86 -17.13
N MET A 28 2.58 4.70 -15.94
CA MET A 28 1.16 4.39 -15.74
C MET A 28 0.32 5.68 -15.61
N ASN A 29 -0.84 5.70 -16.28
CA ASN A 29 -1.72 6.88 -16.34
C ASN A 29 -3.00 6.73 -15.50
N ASP A 30 -3.23 5.58 -14.86
CA ASP A 30 -4.47 5.23 -14.15
C ASP A 30 -4.51 5.68 -12.68
N HIS A 31 -3.40 6.20 -12.15
CA HIS A 31 -3.26 6.52 -10.72
C HIS A 31 -3.27 8.02 -10.40
N GLY A 32 -3.63 8.88 -11.37
CA GLY A 32 -3.78 10.32 -11.16
C GLY A 32 -2.47 11.08 -10.86
N GLY A 33 -1.34 10.55 -11.33
CA GLY A 33 -0.01 11.12 -11.07
C GLY A 33 0.53 10.82 -9.66
N CYS A 34 1.69 11.40 -9.36
CA CYS A 34 2.40 11.28 -8.08
C CYS A 34 2.41 12.65 -7.40
N HIS A 35 1.97 12.72 -6.14
CA HIS A 35 1.92 13.96 -5.36
C HIS A 35 3.15 14.16 -4.47
N GLY A 36 4.07 13.20 -4.46
CA GLY A 36 5.41 13.37 -3.94
C GLY A 36 6.41 13.61 -5.08
N HIS A 37 7.29 12.64 -5.31
CA HIS A 37 8.26 12.70 -6.41
C HIS A 37 8.69 11.30 -6.86
N TYR A 38 9.27 11.18 -8.05
CA TYR A 38 9.71 9.89 -8.60
C TYR A 38 11.20 9.64 -8.33
N ILE A 39 11.54 8.44 -7.85
CA ILE A 39 12.92 7.93 -7.81
C ILE A 39 12.98 6.59 -8.54
N ARG A 40 13.77 6.56 -9.63
CA ARG A 40 13.88 5.41 -10.55
C ARG A 40 12.49 4.99 -11.06
N ASP A 41 11.74 5.97 -11.57
CA ASP A 41 10.39 5.83 -12.13
C ASP A 41 9.31 5.25 -11.21
N ILE A 42 9.60 5.12 -9.92
CA ILE A 42 8.62 4.74 -8.89
C ILE A 42 8.30 5.96 -8.04
N CYS A 43 7.01 6.24 -7.84
CA CYS A 43 6.56 7.32 -6.97
C CYS A 43 6.94 7.05 -5.51
N ILE A 44 7.57 8.05 -4.91
CA ILE A 44 7.61 8.24 -3.46
C ILE A 44 6.35 9.03 -3.09
N TYR A 45 5.49 8.41 -2.30
CA TYR A 45 4.18 8.96 -1.98
C TYR A 45 4.25 10.26 -1.18
N GLY A 46 3.52 11.28 -1.65
CA GLY A 46 3.24 12.49 -0.90
C GLY A 46 1.91 12.40 -0.16
N SER A 47 1.57 13.42 0.62
CA SER A 47 0.31 13.45 1.39
C SER A 47 -0.92 13.45 0.48
N GLY A 48 -0.80 14.00 -0.74
CA GLY A 48 -1.85 13.94 -1.76
C GLY A 48 -2.12 12.54 -2.32
N ASP A 49 -1.23 11.57 -2.09
CA ASP A 49 -1.40 10.18 -2.53
C ASP A 49 -2.19 9.33 -1.52
N LEU A 50 -2.49 9.84 -0.32
CA LEU A 50 -3.18 9.10 0.74
C LEU A 50 -4.53 8.53 0.29
N GLN A 51 -5.35 9.31 -0.42
CA GLN A 51 -6.65 8.84 -0.89
C GLN A 51 -6.51 7.65 -1.85
N TRP A 52 -5.51 7.68 -2.73
CA TRP A 52 -5.23 6.59 -3.64
C TRP A 52 -4.75 5.34 -2.88
N LEU A 53 -3.86 5.53 -1.89
CA LEU A 53 -3.36 4.45 -1.03
C LEU A 53 -4.47 3.77 -0.22
N MET A 54 -5.40 4.55 0.36
CA MET A 54 -6.51 4.02 1.15
C MET A 54 -7.53 3.21 0.32
N ASN A 55 -7.64 3.51 -0.98
CA ASN A 55 -8.54 2.83 -1.90
C ASN A 55 -7.89 1.65 -2.63
N ALA A 56 -6.58 1.45 -2.48
CA ALA A 56 -5.88 0.36 -3.13
C ALA A 56 -6.26 -0.98 -2.48
N ASN A 57 -6.59 -1.99 -3.30
CA ASN A 57 -6.81 -3.37 -2.85
C ASN A 57 -5.48 -4.12 -2.56
N SER A 58 -4.43 -3.39 -2.19
CA SER A 58 -3.10 -3.95 -1.93
C SER A 58 -2.80 -4.05 -0.45
N ILE A 59 -2.01 -5.06 -0.06
CA ILE A 59 -1.61 -5.26 1.34
C ILE A 59 -0.44 -4.33 1.72
N PHE A 60 0.48 -4.11 0.79
CA PHE A 60 1.64 -3.24 0.97
C PHE A 60 1.64 -2.11 -0.05
N ALA A 61 2.43 -1.07 0.22
CA ALA A 61 2.65 0.04 -0.71
C ALA A 61 4.14 0.38 -0.84
N ASN A 62 4.56 0.86 -2.00
CA ASN A 62 5.96 1.24 -2.27
C ASN A 62 6.02 2.47 -3.21
N LYS A 63 6.69 3.57 -2.87
CA LYS A 63 7.68 3.83 -1.79
C LYS A 63 7.26 4.96 -0.85
N PHE A 64 7.77 4.96 0.39
CA PHE A 64 7.58 6.04 1.36
C PHE A 64 8.91 6.72 1.70
N GLU A 65 8.86 8.00 2.05
CA GLU A 65 10.01 8.75 2.56
C GLU A 65 9.61 9.63 3.74
N LEU A 66 9.97 9.19 4.95
CA LEU A 66 9.61 9.84 6.21
C LEU A 66 10.20 11.25 6.35
N LYS A 67 11.36 11.53 5.75
CA LYS A 67 12.03 12.84 5.90
C LYS A 67 11.32 13.94 5.11
N THR A 68 10.75 13.60 3.97
CA THR A 68 10.18 14.58 3.03
C THR A 68 8.67 14.69 3.20
N TYR A 69 7.99 13.57 3.45
CA TYR A 69 6.54 13.53 3.67
C TYR A 69 6.16 12.74 4.93
N PRO A 70 6.58 13.18 6.14
CA PRO A 70 6.21 12.50 7.39
C PRO A 70 4.68 12.25 7.52
N PRO A 71 3.80 13.22 7.21
CA PRO A 71 2.35 13.03 7.35
C PRO A 71 1.79 11.88 6.52
N THR A 72 2.43 11.52 5.40
CA THR A 72 1.96 10.41 4.55
C THR A 72 2.01 9.08 5.30
N VAL A 73 3.06 8.84 6.09
CA VAL A 73 3.19 7.58 6.84
C VAL A 73 2.37 7.65 8.13
N GLU A 74 2.42 8.78 8.83
CA GLU A 74 1.69 8.99 10.10
C GLU A 74 0.16 8.86 9.91
N CYS A 75 -0.41 9.53 8.90
CA CYS A 75 -1.85 9.42 8.64
C CYS A 75 -2.25 8.01 8.21
N LEU A 76 -1.40 7.32 7.45
CA LEU A 76 -1.66 5.94 7.03
C LEU A 76 -1.66 4.99 8.24
N GLU A 77 -0.70 5.15 9.16
CA GLU A 77 -0.64 4.39 10.41
C GLU A 77 -1.89 4.59 11.26
N VAL A 78 -2.28 5.83 11.51
CA VAL A 78 -3.49 6.16 12.29
C VAL A 78 -4.72 5.53 11.64
N LYS A 79 -4.88 5.66 10.32
CA LYS A 79 -6.06 5.13 9.61
C LYS A 79 -6.11 3.60 9.61
N ILE A 80 -4.97 2.94 9.44
CA ILE A 80 -4.90 1.47 9.54
C ILE A 80 -5.22 1.03 10.97
N ARG A 81 -4.66 1.69 11.99
CA ARG A 81 -4.95 1.40 13.40
C ARG A 81 -6.43 1.55 13.72
N GLU A 82 -7.04 2.68 13.35
CA GLU A 82 -8.49 2.91 13.50
C GLU A 82 -9.30 1.78 12.87
N ARG A 83 -8.96 1.39 11.63
CA ARG A 83 -9.64 0.29 10.93
C ARG A 83 -9.48 -1.04 11.67
N THR A 84 -8.28 -1.36 12.14
CA THR A 84 -8.01 -2.61 12.88
C THR A 84 -8.77 -2.66 14.20
N LEU A 85 -8.82 -1.57 14.96
CA LEU A 85 -9.54 -1.51 16.23
C LEU A 85 -11.05 -1.62 16.03
N ASN A 86 -11.60 -0.94 15.02
CA ASN A 86 -13.03 -1.01 14.69
C ASN A 86 -13.47 -2.38 14.18
N GLN A 87 -12.55 -3.18 13.64
CA GLN A 87 -12.79 -4.54 13.14
C GLN A 87 -12.39 -5.62 14.15
N SER A 88 -12.05 -5.25 15.39
CA SER A 88 -11.64 -6.20 16.41
C SER A 88 -12.80 -7.05 16.90
N GLU A 89 -12.63 -8.37 16.90
CA GLU A 89 -13.58 -9.32 17.50
C GLU A 89 -13.46 -9.40 19.03
N VAL A 90 -12.36 -8.86 19.57
CA VAL A 90 -12.08 -8.83 21.00
C VAL A 90 -12.35 -7.41 21.52
N SER A 91 -12.74 -7.29 22.78
CA SER A 91 -12.89 -5.99 23.44
C SER A 91 -11.59 -5.19 23.35
N VAL A 92 -11.65 -4.04 22.68
CA VAL A 92 -10.52 -3.12 22.60
C VAL A 92 -10.26 -2.48 23.96
N LEU A 93 -9.03 -2.61 24.47
CA LEU A 93 -8.63 -1.94 25.71
C LEU A 93 -8.45 -0.43 25.45
N PRO A 94 -8.84 0.45 26.39
CA PRO A 94 -8.71 1.90 26.21
C PRO A 94 -7.28 2.36 25.87
N ASP A 95 -6.27 1.70 26.42
CA ASP A 95 -4.86 2.00 26.18
C ASP A 95 -4.42 1.75 24.72
N TRP A 96 -5.21 1.00 23.94
CA TRP A 96 -4.92 0.75 22.53
C TRP A 96 -5.35 1.90 21.60
N TYR A 97 -6.06 2.90 22.12
CA TYR A 97 -6.35 4.15 21.39
C TYR A 97 -5.31 5.24 21.64
N LEU A 98 -4.37 5.04 22.57
CA LEU A 98 -3.29 5.95 22.91
C LEU A 98 -2.12 5.90 21.91
#